data_AF-A0AAN0JQW9-F1
#
_entry.id   AF-A0AAN0JQW9-F1
#
_cell.length_a   1.000
_cell.length_b   1.000
_cell.length_c   1.000
_cell.angle_alpha   90.00
_cell.angle_beta   90.00
_cell.angle_gamma   90.00
#
_symmetry.space_group_name_H-M   'P 1'
#
loop_
_entity.id
_entity.type
_entity.pdbx_description
1 polymer ?
#
loop_
_entity_poly.entity_id
_entity_poly.type
_entity_poly.pdbx_seq_one_letter_code
_entity_poly.pdbx_strand_id
1 'polypeptide(L)'
;MSDSEEKKIEEVCAEIEKFHKKINEQKVKVYTKEKLLQEFDEVITKMNDIADQMTETETEMLKKEKDCNKDLEKKIEETTRVKALQPADDKEKQKKLKKCQELLKEIKSLKCEMEYANSTKENVQEIRKNANIIKEKAETAKTRVADAESSPNLEKEVQELEKIKAEAKVVEQEANEEWDEYYMNIACLAALRSKDPSTPVGACIADTESCQVVGIGYNSMPYVEGGNNDKIFPWKGSTTDKINPELKYPYVVHAAVNAIASKPSESIEGCTIYLTHCPDKDCVQAIIKAKIKKIVYCMFTRHDEYERETEDDMEVAKKILERNAVKIRKFKNENAGGQLKDRIDRIRPRYTKKNKDECKWPTESAKDFIPWETFFMEIALLSKERSAHSEYQVGACVVSPKKQVLAVGYNAYPEDMIHEETEDEKKDNEEESEYISHAEYKAILGISPSVQGCTLYVTQYPCHMCAKVIVQSGIREVIYDEDGGWKQPSYISSRKILTTCLGTENINNIRSYDKKLV
;
A
#
# COMPACT_ATOMS: atom_id res chain seq x y z
N MET A 1 -46.70 -12.46 3.69
CA MET A 1 -47.40 -13.75 3.79
C MET A 1 -47.97 -13.86 5.19
N SER A 2 -49.25 -14.23 5.29
CA SER A 2 -49.90 -14.51 6.57
C SER A 2 -49.43 -15.87 7.11
N ASP A 3 -49.43 -16.05 8.43
CA ASP A 3 -49.09 -17.32 9.09
C ASP A 3 -49.91 -18.52 8.56
N SER A 4 -51.07 -18.25 7.95
CA SER A 4 -51.91 -19.28 7.31
C SER A 4 -51.40 -19.74 5.94
N GLU A 5 -50.69 -18.90 5.20
CA GLU A 5 -50.14 -19.23 3.86
C GLU A 5 -48.83 -19.99 4.00
N GLU A 6 -47.99 -19.58 4.94
CA GLU A 6 -46.73 -20.25 5.27
C GLU A 6 -46.99 -21.71 5.71
N LYS A 7 -48.04 -21.92 6.52
CA LYS A 7 -48.47 -23.25 6.96
C LYS A 7 -48.97 -24.15 5.83
N LYS A 8 -49.64 -23.58 4.81
CA LYS A 8 -50.08 -24.34 3.62
C LYS A 8 -48.89 -24.76 2.75
N ILE A 9 -47.88 -23.89 2.61
CA ILE A 9 -46.66 -24.20 1.87
C ILE A 9 -45.88 -25.32 2.59
N GLU A 10 -45.75 -25.23 3.91
CA GLU A 10 -45.13 -26.29 4.73
C GLU A 10 -45.86 -27.64 4.59
N GLU A 11 -47.20 -27.64 4.54
CA GLU A 11 -48.01 -28.85 4.32
C GLU A 11 -47.73 -29.47 2.94
N VAL A 12 -47.63 -28.66 1.87
CA VAL A 12 -47.31 -29.16 0.52
C VAL A 12 -45.88 -29.67 0.43
N CYS A 13 -44.92 -28.98 1.04
CA CYS A 13 -43.53 -29.45 1.13
C CYS A 13 -43.45 -30.80 1.86
N ALA A 14 -44.20 -30.98 2.95
CA ALA A 14 -44.27 -32.25 3.67
C ALA A 14 -44.94 -33.38 2.85
N GLU A 15 -45.93 -33.07 2.01
CA GLU A 15 -46.50 -34.04 1.06
C GLU A 15 -45.49 -34.44 -0.03
N ILE A 16 -44.74 -33.49 -0.57
CA ILE A 16 -43.67 -33.73 -1.55
C ILE A 16 -42.58 -34.62 -0.95
N GLU A 17 -42.14 -34.33 0.28
CA GLU A 17 -41.15 -35.15 0.97
C GLU A 17 -41.66 -36.56 1.26
N LYS A 18 -42.94 -36.72 1.65
CA LYS A 18 -43.59 -38.04 1.79
C LYS A 18 -43.65 -38.79 0.46
N PHE A 19 -43.95 -38.10 -0.64
CA PHE A 19 -43.99 -38.69 -1.98
C PHE A 19 -42.60 -39.14 -2.43
N HIS A 20 -41.59 -38.30 -2.25
CA HIS A 20 -40.19 -38.62 -2.52
C HIS A 20 -39.70 -39.81 -1.68
N LYS A 21 -40.08 -39.85 -0.40
CA LYS A 21 -39.72 -40.94 0.52
C LYS A 21 -40.43 -42.25 0.15
N LYS A 22 -41.69 -42.21 -0.28
CA LYS A 22 -42.42 -43.37 -0.83
C LYS A 22 -41.76 -43.93 -2.08
N ILE A 23 -41.26 -43.08 -2.98
CA ILE A 23 -40.52 -43.49 -4.18
C ILE A 23 -39.20 -44.18 -3.79
N ASN A 24 -38.51 -43.67 -2.77
CA ASN A 24 -37.18 -44.16 -2.39
C ASN A 24 -37.19 -45.40 -1.47
N GLU A 25 -38.23 -45.63 -0.66
CA GLU A 25 -38.25 -46.70 0.36
C GLU A 25 -38.82 -48.05 -0.12
N GLN A 26 -39.41 -48.17 -1.33
CA GLN A 26 -39.99 -49.44 -1.78
C GLN A 26 -39.43 -49.93 -3.13
N LYS A 27 -38.64 -51.00 -3.07
CA LYS A 27 -38.25 -51.83 -4.23
C LYS A 27 -39.49 -52.36 -4.95
N VAL A 28 -39.86 -51.69 -6.05
CA VAL A 28 -40.69 -52.10 -7.20
C VAL A 28 -41.66 -53.26 -6.95
N LYS A 29 -42.96 -52.96 -6.83
CA LYS A 29 -44.06 -53.78 -7.40
C LYS A 29 -45.40 -53.02 -7.42
N VAL A 30 -45.95 -52.86 -8.63
CA VAL A 30 -47.34 -52.51 -8.99
C VAL A 30 -47.80 -51.08 -8.70
N TYR A 31 -47.28 -50.10 -9.44
CA TYR A 31 -48.05 -48.92 -9.87
C TYR A 31 -47.92 -48.81 -11.39
N THR A 32 -49.03 -48.76 -12.12
CA THR A 32 -48.99 -48.43 -13.55
C THR A 32 -48.54 -46.98 -13.70
N LYS A 33 -47.72 -46.69 -14.72
CA LYS A 33 -47.19 -45.35 -15.02
C LYS A 33 -48.29 -44.28 -15.02
N GLU A 34 -49.50 -44.66 -15.43
CA GLU A 34 -50.72 -43.83 -15.44
C GLU A 34 -51.15 -43.36 -14.04
N LYS A 35 -51.02 -44.21 -13.01
CA LYS A 35 -51.46 -43.86 -11.64
C LYS A 35 -50.48 -42.91 -10.94
N LEU A 36 -49.18 -43.05 -11.23
CA LEU A 36 -48.14 -42.11 -10.79
C LEU A 36 -48.29 -40.75 -11.49
N LEU A 37 -48.64 -40.74 -12.78
CA LEU A 37 -48.93 -39.51 -13.51
C LEU A 37 -50.17 -38.80 -12.96
N GLN A 38 -51.23 -39.54 -12.62
CA GLN A 38 -52.43 -38.97 -11.98
C GLN A 38 -52.13 -38.31 -10.64
N GLU A 39 -51.36 -38.98 -9.76
CA GLU A 39 -50.98 -38.40 -8.46
C GLU A 39 -50.04 -37.19 -8.63
N PHE A 40 -49.19 -37.19 -9.66
CA PHE A 40 -48.32 -36.05 -9.97
C PHE A 40 -49.10 -34.86 -10.53
N ASP A 41 -50.09 -35.11 -11.40
CA ASP A 41 -50.99 -34.08 -11.93
C ASP A 41 -51.88 -33.48 -10.83
N GLU A 42 -52.29 -34.27 -9.83
CA GLU A 42 -53.00 -33.75 -8.64
C GLU A 42 -52.10 -32.82 -7.80
N VAL A 43 -50.81 -33.14 -7.63
CA VAL A 43 -49.86 -32.27 -6.94
C VAL A 43 -49.61 -30.99 -7.75
N ILE A 44 -49.43 -31.08 -9.07
CA ILE A 44 -49.26 -29.91 -9.94
C ILE A 44 -50.51 -29.03 -9.92
N THR A 45 -51.71 -29.62 -9.94
CA THR A 45 -52.97 -28.88 -9.88
C THR A 45 -53.09 -28.13 -8.54
N LYS A 46 -52.74 -28.77 -7.42
CA LYS A 46 -52.69 -28.11 -6.11
C LYS A 46 -51.65 -26.99 -6.06
N MET A 47 -50.48 -27.18 -6.68
CA MET A 47 -49.44 -26.14 -6.77
C MET A 47 -49.90 -24.94 -7.60
N ASN A 48 -50.59 -25.20 -8.71
CA ASN A 48 -51.15 -24.15 -9.56
C ASN A 48 -52.31 -23.42 -8.87
N ASP A 49 -53.22 -24.13 -8.17
CA ASP A 49 -54.29 -23.52 -7.38
C ASP A 49 -53.74 -22.64 -6.25
N ILE A 50 -52.60 -23.03 -5.63
CA ILE A 50 -51.92 -22.22 -4.62
C ILE A 50 -51.25 -21.01 -5.28
N ALA A 51 -50.63 -21.16 -6.46
CA ALA A 51 -50.07 -20.04 -7.21
C ALA A 51 -51.13 -19.04 -7.68
N ASP A 52 -52.30 -19.53 -8.10
CA ASP A 52 -53.45 -18.71 -8.49
C ASP A 52 -54.07 -18.02 -7.26
N GLN A 53 -54.16 -18.69 -6.11
CA GLN A 53 -54.54 -18.05 -4.84
C GLN A 53 -53.52 -16.99 -4.41
N MET A 54 -52.22 -17.24 -4.57
CA MET A 54 -51.18 -16.26 -4.24
C MET A 54 -51.24 -15.04 -5.17
N THR A 55 -51.55 -15.21 -6.45
CA THR A 55 -51.71 -14.10 -7.40
C THR A 55 -53.02 -13.33 -7.19
N GLU A 56 -54.13 -13.98 -6.83
CA GLU A 56 -55.36 -13.29 -6.38
C GLU A 56 -55.12 -12.51 -5.08
N THR A 57 -54.36 -13.08 -4.13
CA THR A 57 -54.03 -12.42 -2.86
C THR A 57 -53.06 -11.25 -3.07
N GLU A 58 -52.08 -11.36 -3.97
CA GLU A 58 -51.25 -10.23 -4.42
C GLU A 58 -52.09 -9.14 -5.09
N THR A 59 -53.06 -9.52 -5.91
CA THR A 59 -53.95 -8.56 -6.59
C THR A 59 -54.86 -7.85 -5.58
N GLU A 60 -55.36 -8.55 -4.56
CA GLU A 60 -56.10 -7.94 -3.44
C GLU A 60 -55.21 -7.10 -2.52
N MET A 61 -53.95 -7.51 -2.28
CA MET A 61 -52.96 -6.70 -1.54
C MET A 61 -52.61 -5.43 -2.30
N LEU A 62 -52.41 -5.49 -3.63
CA LEU A 62 -52.21 -4.31 -4.49
C LEU A 62 -53.43 -3.39 -4.52
N LYS A 63 -54.64 -3.95 -4.41
CA LYS A 63 -55.89 -3.18 -4.30
C LYS A 63 -56.02 -2.51 -2.92
N LYS A 64 -55.72 -3.24 -1.84
CA LYS A 64 -55.63 -2.71 -0.47
C LYS A 64 -54.50 -1.71 -0.32
N GLU A 65 -53.39 -1.87 -1.03
CA GLU A 65 -52.27 -0.94 -1.06
C GLU A 65 -52.66 0.33 -1.83
N LYS A 66 -53.39 0.23 -2.93
CA LYS A 66 -53.98 1.40 -3.62
C LYS A 66 -55.00 2.14 -2.76
N ASP A 67 -55.86 1.41 -2.03
CA ASP A 67 -56.84 2.01 -1.14
C ASP A 67 -56.19 2.59 0.12
N CYS A 68 -55.17 1.93 0.67
CA CYS A 68 -54.33 2.43 1.76
C CYS A 68 -53.51 3.64 1.32
N ASN A 69 -53.00 3.66 0.08
CA ASN A 69 -52.32 4.82 -0.49
C ASN A 69 -53.28 5.99 -0.74
N LYS A 70 -54.55 5.75 -1.12
CA LYS A 70 -55.57 6.81 -1.17
C LYS A 70 -55.92 7.35 0.21
N ASP A 71 -56.02 6.48 1.22
CA ASP A 71 -56.30 6.88 2.61
C ASP A 71 -55.07 7.56 3.25
N LEU A 72 -53.86 7.16 2.85
CA LEU A 72 -52.59 7.79 3.18
C LEU A 72 -52.44 9.14 2.46
N GLU A 73 -52.86 9.28 1.21
CA GLU A 73 -52.91 10.56 0.48
C GLU A 73 -53.89 11.52 1.14
N LYS A 74 -55.07 11.04 1.56
CA LYS A 74 -56.03 11.83 2.35
C LYS A 74 -55.48 12.24 3.72
N LYS A 75 -54.82 11.31 4.43
CA LYS A 75 -54.14 11.59 5.71
C LYS A 75 -52.94 12.51 5.52
N ILE A 76 -52.22 12.43 4.39
CA ILE A 76 -51.13 13.33 4.02
C ILE A 76 -51.71 14.71 3.70
N GLU A 77 -52.85 14.81 3.02
CA GLU A 77 -53.53 16.06 2.71
C GLU A 77 -54.08 16.72 3.99
N GLU A 78 -54.68 15.95 4.90
CA GLU A 78 -55.08 16.41 6.24
C GLU A 78 -53.87 16.77 7.12
N THR A 79 -52.78 15.98 7.09
CA THR A 79 -51.53 16.27 7.81
C THR A 79 -50.81 17.49 7.21
N THR A 80 -50.93 17.74 5.91
CA THR A 80 -50.42 18.94 5.23
C THR A 80 -51.25 20.17 5.59
N ARG A 81 -52.56 19.99 5.78
CA ARG A 81 -53.49 21.02 6.26
C ARG A 81 -53.29 21.34 7.76
N VAL A 82 -52.90 20.35 8.57
CA VAL A 82 -52.53 20.53 9.99
C VAL A 82 -51.10 21.09 10.14
N LYS A 83 -50.15 20.69 9.28
CA LYS A 83 -48.77 21.26 9.20
C LYS A 83 -48.73 22.70 8.69
N ALA A 84 -49.81 23.20 8.10
CA ALA A 84 -49.94 24.62 7.76
C ALA A 84 -50.09 25.53 9.00
N LEU A 85 -50.12 24.96 10.23
CA LEU A 85 -50.32 25.68 11.49
C LEU A 85 -49.26 25.40 12.59
N GLN A 86 -48.03 24.97 12.26
CA GLN A 86 -46.95 24.79 13.26
C GLN A 86 -45.58 25.39 12.84
N PRO A 87 -44.72 25.77 13.80
CA PRO A 87 -43.74 26.87 13.66
C PRO A 87 -42.51 26.52 12.80
N ALA A 88 -41.80 27.56 12.35
CA ALA A 88 -40.67 27.50 11.42
C ALA A 88 -39.49 26.58 11.85
N ASP A 89 -39.36 26.25 13.13
CA ASP A 89 -38.23 25.47 13.68
C ASP A 89 -38.21 23.97 13.24
N ASP A 90 -39.37 23.36 12.99
CA ASP A 90 -39.45 21.93 12.62
C ASP A 90 -39.04 21.65 11.16
N LYS A 91 -39.25 22.64 10.28
CA LYS A 91 -38.87 22.56 8.85
C LYS A 91 -37.35 22.59 8.69
N GLU A 92 -36.67 23.34 9.56
CA GLU A 92 -35.22 23.42 9.60
C GLU A 92 -34.58 22.15 10.16
N LYS A 93 -35.16 21.57 11.22
CA LYS A 93 -34.73 20.27 11.78
C LYS A 93 -34.83 19.13 10.74
N GLN A 94 -35.93 19.03 9.99
CA GLN A 94 -36.09 18.02 8.92
C GLN A 94 -35.10 18.21 7.77
N LYS A 95 -34.79 19.46 7.40
CA LYS A 95 -33.80 19.76 6.35
C LYS A 95 -32.38 19.36 6.78
N LYS A 96 -32.03 19.58 8.06
CA LYS A 96 -30.74 19.15 8.63
C LYS A 96 -30.62 17.62 8.65
N LEU A 97 -31.68 16.91 9.08
CA LEU A 97 -31.72 15.44 9.09
C LEU A 97 -31.52 14.83 7.69
N LYS A 98 -32.26 15.32 6.69
CA LYS A 98 -32.13 14.83 5.30
C LYS A 98 -30.70 14.99 4.76
N LYS A 99 -30.06 16.11 5.09
CA LYS A 99 -28.68 16.39 4.67
C LYS A 99 -27.65 15.53 5.41
N CYS A 100 -27.90 15.14 6.65
CA CYS A 100 -27.08 14.14 7.36
C CYS A 100 -27.22 12.76 6.75
N GLN A 101 -28.43 12.36 6.34
CA GLN A 101 -28.67 11.07 5.68
C GLN A 101 -28.01 11.00 4.30
N GLU A 102 -28.01 12.10 3.53
CA GLU A 102 -27.27 12.22 2.27
C GLU A 102 -25.75 12.04 2.50
N LEU A 103 -25.18 12.71 3.51
CA LEU A 103 -23.76 12.54 3.88
C LEU A 103 -23.42 11.11 4.31
N LEU A 104 -24.31 10.45 5.05
CA LEU A 104 -24.15 9.04 5.44
C LEU A 104 -24.09 8.13 4.23
N LYS A 105 -24.94 8.35 3.22
CA LYS A 105 -24.93 7.58 1.99
C LYS A 105 -23.61 7.76 1.23
N GLU A 106 -23.12 8.99 1.14
CA GLU A 106 -21.82 9.29 0.51
C GLU A 106 -20.65 8.65 1.28
N ILE A 107 -20.66 8.70 2.62
CA ILE A 107 -19.62 8.09 3.46
C ILE A 107 -19.61 6.56 3.28
N LYS A 108 -20.78 5.93 3.18
CA LYS A 108 -20.89 4.49 2.94
C LYS A 108 -20.35 4.09 1.55
N SER A 109 -20.60 4.91 0.52
CA SER A 109 -20.01 4.72 -0.82
C SER A 109 -18.49 4.79 -0.77
N LEU A 110 -17.94 5.88 -0.22
CA LEU A 110 -16.50 6.09 -0.10
C LEU A 110 -15.80 5.00 0.72
N LYS A 111 -16.50 4.47 1.75
CA LYS A 111 -15.99 3.33 2.51
C LYS A 111 -15.87 2.09 1.63
N CYS A 112 -16.87 1.80 0.80
CA CYS A 112 -16.83 0.67 -0.12
C CYS A 112 -15.68 0.81 -1.13
N GLU A 113 -15.50 2.00 -1.71
CA GLU A 113 -14.38 2.32 -2.62
C GLU A 113 -13.02 2.11 -1.93
N MET A 114 -12.89 2.57 -0.68
CA MET A 114 -11.66 2.41 0.11
C MET A 114 -11.39 0.95 0.52
N GLU A 115 -12.41 0.19 0.91
CA GLU A 115 -12.28 -1.24 1.22
C GLU A 115 -11.89 -2.03 -0.04
N TYR A 116 -12.46 -1.66 -1.19
CA TYR A 116 -12.10 -2.23 -2.48
C TYR A 116 -10.64 -1.92 -2.85
N ALA A 117 -10.22 -0.66 -2.80
CA ALA A 117 -8.84 -0.25 -3.06
C ALA A 117 -7.82 -0.92 -2.11
N ASN A 118 -8.22 -1.18 -0.86
CA ASN A 118 -7.41 -1.95 0.09
C ASN A 118 -7.32 -3.43 -0.30
N SER A 119 -8.42 -4.01 -0.80
CA SER A 119 -8.46 -5.40 -1.25
C SER A 119 -7.61 -5.65 -2.50
N THR A 120 -7.53 -4.69 -3.41
CA THR A 120 -6.68 -4.78 -4.60
C THR A 120 -5.23 -4.39 -4.35
N LYS A 121 -4.94 -3.74 -3.20
CA LYS A 121 -3.61 -3.22 -2.82
C LYS A 121 -3.04 -2.15 -3.77
N GLU A 122 -3.84 -1.63 -4.70
CA GLU A 122 -3.33 -0.88 -5.84
C GLU A 122 -3.03 0.58 -5.53
N ASN A 123 -3.78 1.20 -4.62
CA ASN A 123 -3.76 2.66 -4.52
C ASN A 123 -3.85 3.21 -3.10
N VAL A 124 -2.71 3.21 -2.38
CA VAL A 124 -2.65 3.77 -1.01
C VAL A 124 -2.91 5.28 -0.97
N GLN A 125 -2.68 6.01 -2.06
CA GLN A 125 -3.05 7.43 -2.14
C GLN A 125 -4.56 7.62 -2.14
N GLU A 126 -5.28 6.79 -2.90
CA GLU A 126 -6.73 6.77 -2.92
C GLU A 126 -7.32 6.31 -1.58
N ILE A 127 -6.75 5.28 -0.95
CA ILE A 127 -7.12 4.87 0.41
C ILE A 127 -7.00 6.07 1.36
N ARG A 128 -5.90 6.82 1.32
CA ARG A 128 -5.71 8.02 2.17
C ARG A 128 -6.66 9.14 1.82
N LYS A 129 -6.88 9.42 0.54
CA LYS A 129 -7.82 10.43 0.05
C LYS A 129 -9.23 10.12 0.55
N ASN A 130 -9.70 8.90 0.33
CA ASN A 130 -11.02 8.44 0.75
C ASN A 130 -11.13 8.42 2.27
N ALA A 131 -10.12 7.92 3.00
CA ALA A 131 -10.09 7.99 4.46
C ALA A 131 -10.15 9.43 5.00
N ASN A 132 -9.47 10.39 4.35
CA ASN A 132 -9.52 11.81 4.74
C ASN A 132 -10.90 12.42 4.46
N ILE A 133 -11.49 12.16 3.30
CA ILE A 133 -12.84 12.63 2.96
C ILE A 133 -13.86 12.03 3.95
N ILE A 134 -13.76 10.73 4.26
CA ILE A 134 -14.60 10.06 5.25
C ILE A 134 -14.45 10.74 6.62
N LYS A 135 -13.23 11.04 7.07
CA LYS A 135 -12.99 11.74 8.34
C LYS A 135 -13.62 13.13 8.35
N GLU A 136 -13.40 13.95 7.32
CA GLU A 136 -13.94 15.31 7.23
C GLU A 136 -15.48 15.34 7.16
N LYS A 137 -16.07 14.46 6.35
CA LYS A 137 -17.53 14.34 6.24
C LYS A 137 -18.14 13.80 7.53
N ALA A 138 -17.48 12.86 8.22
CA ALA A 138 -17.93 12.37 9.52
C ALA A 138 -17.87 13.46 10.61
N GLU A 139 -16.82 14.30 10.65
CA GLU A 139 -16.72 15.44 11.56
C GLU A 139 -17.82 16.48 11.29
N THR A 140 -18.09 16.75 10.01
CA THR A 140 -19.15 17.67 9.57
C THR A 140 -20.53 17.14 9.93
N ALA A 141 -20.76 15.83 9.80
CA ALA A 141 -22.00 15.20 10.22
C ALA A 141 -22.16 15.31 11.75
N LYS A 142 -21.11 15.00 12.52
CA LYS A 142 -21.13 15.04 13.99
C LYS A 142 -21.45 16.43 14.56
N THR A 143 -20.83 17.48 14.04
CA THR A 143 -21.12 18.87 14.44
C THR A 143 -22.57 19.23 14.18
N ARG A 144 -23.13 18.83 13.03
CA ARG A 144 -24.53 19.08 12.69
C ARG A 144 -25.53 18.29 13.54
N VAL A 145 -25.16 17.09 14.01
CA VAL A 145 -25.99 16.32 14.94
C VAL A 145 -25.97 16.94 16.34
N ALA A 146 -24.84 17.48 16.80
CA ALA A 146 -24.78 18.18 18.09
C ALA A 146 -25.70 19.42 18.14
N ASP A 147 -25.95 20.07 17.00
CA ASP A 147 -26.87 21.20 16.86
C ASP A 147 -28.36 20.80 16.78
N ALA A 148 -28.66 19.51 16.62
CA ALA A 148 -30.02 18.97 16.52
C ALA A 148 -30.32 18.14 17.77
N GLU A 149 -31.09 18.68 18.71
CA GLU A 149 -31.47 18.00 19.97
C GLU A 149 -31.87 16.52 19.75
N SER A 150 -31.39 15.67 20.66
CA SER A 150 -31.33 14.20 20.61
C SER A 150 -32.62 13.52 20.13
N SER A 151 -32.61 13.05 18.89
CA SER A 151 -33.53 12.01 18.40
C SER A 151 -32.82 10.64 18.46
N PRO A 152 -33.45 9.57 18.97
CA PRO A 152 -32.83 8.24 19.08
C PRO A 152 -32.31 7.65 17.76
N ASN A 153 -32.87 8.06 16.62
CA ASN A 153 -32.40 7.65 15.30
C ASN A 153 -31.09 8.34 14.90
N LEU A 154 -30.88 9.61 15.30
CA LEU A 154 -29.63 10.33 15.02
C LEU A 154 -28.45 9.76 15.83
N GLU A 155 -28.68 9.30 17.05
CA GLU A 155 -27.61 8.70 17.88
C GLU A 155 -27.07 7.40 17.26
N LYS A 156 -27.94 6.56 16.69
CA LYS A 156 -27.53 5.34 15.96
C LYS A 156 -26.72 5.68 14.71
N GLU A 157 -27.16 6.68 13.95
CA GLU A 157 -26.45 7.17 12.76
C GLU A 157 -25.05 7.72 13.11
N VAL A 158 -24.92 8.47 14.21
CA VAL A 158 -23.61 8.96 14.69
C VAL A 158 -22.70 7.83 15.16
N GLN A 159 -23.24 6.80 15.83
CA GLN A 159 -22.46 5.63 16.23
C GLN A 159 -21.94 4.86 15.00
N GLU A 160 -22.75 4.72 13.96
CA GLU A 160 -22.34 4.10 12.69
C GLU A 160 -21.22 4.91 12.02
N LEU A 161 -21.31 6.25 12.02
CA LEU A 161 -20.26 7.12 11.48
C LEU A 161 -18.93 7.01 12.24
N GLU A 162 -18.97 6.94 13.57
CA GLU A 162 -17.75 6.74 14.38
C GLU A 162 -17.13 5.36 14.11
N LYS A 163 -17.96 4.33 13.89
CA LYS A 163 -17.50 3.00 13.48
C LYS A 163 -16.81 3.05 12.13
N ILE A 164 -17.44 3.65 11.12
CA ILE A 164 -16.87 3.80 9.77
C ILE A 164 -15.55 4.60 9.81
N LYS A 165 -15.50 5.69 10.59
CA LYS A 165 -14.29 6.49 10.79
C LYS A 165 -13.17 5.67 11.44
N ALA A 166 -13.49 4.82 12.41
CA ALA A 166 -12.52 3.94 13.04
C ALA A 166 -12.01 2.86 12.07
N GLU A 167 -12.88 2.23 11.31
CA GLU A 167 -12.53 1.24 10.28
C GLU A 167 -11.63 1.86 9.19
N ALA A 168 -11.99 3.04 8.68
CA ALA A 168 -11.18 3.77 7.70
C ALA A 168 -9.78 4.10 8.22
N LYS A 169 -9.66 4.43 9.50
CA LYS A 169 -8.37 4.68 10.15
C LYS A 169 -7.53 3.40 10.23
N VAL A 170 -8.15 2.24 10.46
CA VAL A 170 -7.44 0.95 10.49
C VAL A 170 -6.91 0.62 9.10
N VAL A 171 -7.74 0.71 8.07
CA VAL A 171 -7.35 0.45 6.68
C VAL A 171 -6.20 1.36 6.23
N GLU A 172 -6.30 2.66 6.49
CA GLU A 172 -5.21 3.60 6.20
C GLU A 172 -3.93 3.26 6.96
N GLN A 173 -4.04 2.81 8.22
CA GLN A 173 -2.88 2.40 9.02
C GLN A 173 -2.22 1.15 8.44
N GLU A 174 -2.98 0.12 8.08
CA GLU A 174 -2.48 -1.11 7.46
C GLU A 174 -1.76 -0.82 6.15
N ALA A 175 -2.39 -0.01 5.28
CA ALA A 175 -1.78 0.43 4.02
C ALA A 175 -0.45 1.19 4.26
N ASN A 176 -0.39 2.07 5.27
CA ASN A 176 0.85 2.75 5.64
C ASN A 176 1.92 1.79 6.17
N GLU A 177 1.52 0.78 6.95
CA GLU A 177 2.46 -0.21 7.49
C GLU A 177 3.11 -1.06 6.38
N GLU A 178 2.38 -1.42 5.31
CA GLU A 178 2.96 -2.08 4.15
C GLU A 178 4.01 -1.21 3.43
N TRP A 179 3.73 0.08 3.23
CA TRP A 179 4.69 1.01 2.62
C TRP A 179 5.89 1.26 3.52
N ASP A 180 5.68 1.36 4.82
CA ASP A 180 6.78 1.48 5.77
C ASP A 180 7.74 0.30 5.68
N GLU A 181 7.22 -0.92 5.48
CA GLU A 181 8.03 -2.12 5.30
C GLU A 181 8.89 -2.02 4.04
N TYR A 182 8.29 -1.60 2.91
CA TYR A 182 9.02 -1.36 1.66
C TYR A 182 10.16 -0.35 1.83
N TYR A 183 9.88 0.83 2.40
CA TYR A 183 10.91 1.86 2.60
C TYR A 183 11.96 1.45 3.63
N MET A 184 11.57 0.70 4.66
CA MET A 184 12.50 0.13 5.61
C MET A 184 13.40 -0.91 4.95
N ASN A 185 12.88 -1.76 4.08
CA ASN A 185 13.67 -2.73 3.33
C ASN A 185 14.71 -2.04 2.42
N ILE A 186 14.36 -0.91 1.81
CA ILE A 186 15.33 -0.08 1.07
C ILE A 186 16.41 0.48 2.01
N ALA A 187 16.04 0.95 3.21
CA ALA A 187 17.03 1.39 4.20
C ALA A 187 17.95 0.25 4.66
N CYS A 188 17.42 -0.96 4.85
CA CYS A 188 18.18 -2.18 5.15
C CYS A 188 19.15 -2.53 4.01
N LEU A 189 18.66 -2.49 2.77
CA LEU A 189 19.47 -2.72 1.58
C LEU A 189 20.60 -1.68 1.47
N ALA A 190 20.32 -0.41 1.77
CA ALA A 190 21.34 0.63 1.82
C ALA A 190 22.41 0.35 2.89
N ALA A 191 22.06 -0.27 4.02
CA ALA A 191 23.05 -0.64 5.04
C ALA A 191 24.08 -1.64 4.51
N LEU A 192 23.71 -2.53 3.58
CA LEU A 192 24.63 -3.49 2.93
C LEU A 192 25.69 -2.82 2.05
N ARG A 193 25.52 -1.55 1.69
CA ARG A 193 26.51 -0.73 0.98
C ARG A 193 27.55 -0.10 1.93
N SER A 194 27.24 -0.06 3.23
CA SER A 194 28.16 0.51 4.21
C SER A 194 29.44 -0.30 4.28
N LYS A 195 30.55 0.44 4.32
CA LYS A 195 31.89 -0.13 4.51
C LYS A 195 32.32 -0.14 5.97
N ASP A 196 31.45 0.31 6.89
CA ASP A 196 31.71 0.25 8.32
C ASP A 196 31.67 -1.21 8.79
N PRO A 197 32.81 -1.78 9.23
CA PRO A 197 32.89 -3.18 9.63
C PRO A 197 32.13 -3.44 10.95
N SER A 198 31.83 -2.42 11.74
CA SER A 198 31.21 -2.60 13.06
C SER A 198 29.73 -2.28 13.04
N THR A 199 29.36 -1.17 12.40
CA THR A 199 28.02 -0.58 12.49
C THR A 199 27.53 -0.14 11.12
N PRO A 200 27.19 -1.07 10.21
CA PRO A 200 26.51 -0.73 8.97
C PRO A 200 25.12 -0.18 9.27
N VAL A 201 24.85 1.02 8.76
CA VAL A 201 23.58 1.76 8.90
C VAL A 201 23.20 2.29 7.52
N GLY A 202 21.95 2.07 7.14
CA GLY A 202 21.29 2.65 5.98
C GLY A 202 20.10 3.53 6.35
N ALA A 203 19.71 4.37 5.39
CA ALA A 203 18.66 5.36 5.46
C ALA A 203 17.92 5.45 4.11
N CYS A 204 16.61 5.61 4.16
CA CYS A 204 15.75 5.89 3.01
C CYS A 204 14.86 7.08 3.35
N ILE A 205 14.79 8.09 2.49
CA ILE A 205 13.86 9.21 2.60
C ILE A 205 12.80 8.97 1.54
N ALA A 206 11.55 8.90 1.98
CA ALA A 206 10.41 8.73 1.11
C ALA A 206 9.48 9.94 1.20
N ASP A 207 9.05 10.41 0.04
CA ASP A 207 7.82 11.18 -0.02
C ASP A 207 6.66 10.18 0.02
N THR A 208 6.08 10.06 1.21
CA THR A 208 4.96 9.14 1.40
C THR A 208 3.75 9.54 0.58
N GLU A 209 3.57 10.81 0.22
CA GLU A 209 2.42 11.27 -0.55
C GLU A 209 2.51 10.79 -2.00
N SER A 210 3.62 11.03 -2.70
CA SER A 210 3.86 10.51 -4.07
C SER A 210 4.28 9.04 -4.13
N CYS A 211 4.48 8.41 -2.97
CA CYS A 211 5.02 7.06 -2.86
C CYS A 211 6.38 6.86 -3.55
N GLN A 212 7.20 7.91 -3.57
CA GLN A 212 8.52 7.91 -4.21
C GLN A 212 9.67 7.92 -3.20
N VAL A 213 10.77 7.29 -3.60
CA VAL A 213 12.04 7.37 -2.88
C VAL A 213 12.78 8.63 -3.33
N VAL A 214 13.00 9.55 -2.40
CA VAL A 214 13.57 10.88 -2.67
C VAL A 214 14.97 11.07 -2.08
N GLY A 215 15.50 10.05 -1.42
CA GLY A 215 16.87 10.05 -0.92
C GLY A 215 17.26 8.70 -0.33
N ILE A 216 18.50 8.29 -0.53
CA ILE A 216 19.05 7.07 0.05
C ILE A 216 20.44 7.38 0.59
N GLY A 217 20.77 6.83 1.75
CA GLY A 217 22.08 7.00 2.36
C GLY A 217 22.51 5.77 3.15
N TYR A 218 23.81 5.66 3.32
CA TYR A 218 24.47 4.71 4.21
C TYR A 218 25.65 5.40 4.86
N ASN A 219 26.09 4.93 6.02
CA ASN A 219 27.25 5.54 6.67
C ASN A 219 28.54 5.26 5.88
N SER A 220 29.36 6.29 5.72
CA SER A 220 30.58 6.24 4.91
C SER A 220 31.60 7.27 5.38
N MET A 221 32.85 7.09 4.94
CA MET A 221 33.87 8.12 5.10
C MET A 221 33.61 9.31 4.17
N PRO A 222 34.04 10.54 4.54
CA PRO A 222 33.89 11.72 3.71
C PRO A 222 34.48 11.51 2.32
N TYR A 223 33.81 12.04 1.31
CA TYR A 223 34.27 11.94 -0.07
C TYR A 223 35.59 12.69 -0.27
N VAL A 224 36.59 12.01 -0.84
CA VAL A 224 37.85 12.61 -1.28
C VAL A 224 37.98 12.41 -2.78
N GLU A 225 38.04 13.51 -3.52
CA GLU A 225 38.21 13.47 -4.98
C GLU A 225 39.54 12.81 -5.35
N GLY A 226 39.51 11.85 -6.27
CA GLY A 226 40.71 11.14 -6.75
C GLY A 226 41.36 10.18 -5.75
N GLY A 227 40.76 9.95 -4.57
CA GLY A 227 41.29 9.12 -3.50
C GLY A 227 40.42 7.93 -3.11
N ASN A 228 41.00 6.96 -2.40
CA ASN A 228 40.24 5.92 -1.71
C ASN A 228 40.05 6.33 -0.24
N ASN A 229 38.86 6.84 0.08
CA ASN A 229 38.53 7.36 1.42
C ASN A 229 38.78 6.33 2.53
N ASP A 230 38.58 5.03 2.27
CA ASP A 230 38.78 3.95 3.23
C ASP A 230 40.26 3.70 3.57
N LYS A 231 41.18 4.26 2.78
CA LYS A 231 42.63 4.26 3.07
C LYS A 231 43.09 5.56 3.72
N ILE A 232 42.27 6.62 3.65
CA ILE A 232 42.60 7.96 4.16
C ILE A 232 42.11 8.09 5.60
N PHE A 233 40.90 7.62 5.89
CA PHE A 233 40.28 7.72 7.21
C PHE A 233 40.22 6.37 7.92
N PRO A 234 40.42 6.32 9.24
CA PRO A 234 40.48 5.06 9.99
C PRO A 234 39.09 4.47 10.26
N TRP A 235 38.92 3.16 10.10
CA TRP A 235 37.69 2.44 10.48
C TRP A 235 37.67 1.95 11.94
N LYS A 236 38.78 2.15 12.66
CA LYS A 236 38.94 1.69 14.04
C LYS A 236 37.93 2.34 14.99
N GLY A 237 37.21 1.52 15.75
CA GLY A 237 36.31 1.94 16.82
C GLY A 237 36.99 1.98 18.19
N SER A 238 36.25 2.43 19.20
CA SER A 238 36.67 2.40 20.61
C SER A 238 35.45 2.47 21.54
N THR A 239 35.57 1.92 22.74
CA THR A 239 34.60 2.11 23.83
C THR A 239 34.84 3.40 24.62
N THR A 240 36.02 4.02 24.48
CA THR A 240 36.44 5.25 25.18
C THR A 240 37.00 6.28 24.19
N ASP A 241 36.92 7.56 24.55
CA ASP A 241 37.54 8.67 23.80
C ASP A 241 37.11 8.79 22.32
N LYS A 242 35.82 9.01 22.09
CA LYS A 242 35.23 9.15 20.73
C LYS A 242 35.76 10.35 19.92
N ILE A 243 36.57 11.25 20.49
CA ILE A 243 37.10 12.44 19.79
C ILE A 243 38.50 12.18 19.21
N ASN A 244 39.12 11.05 19.54
CA ASN A 244 40.46 10.70 19.07
C ASN A 244 40.53 10.64 17.52
N PRO A 245 41.46 11.39 16.88
CA PRO A 245 41.60 11.44 15.42
C PRO A 245 42.10 10.14 14.78
N GLU A 246 42.55 9.17 15.56
CA GLU A 246 42.91 7.82 15.09
C GLU A 246 41.70 6.86 14.99
N LEU A 247 40.51 7.33 15.40
CA LEU A 247 39.27 6.57 15.37
C LEU A 247 38.33 7.06 14.27
N LYS A 248 37.34 6.23 13.93
CA LYS A 248 36.36 6.55 12.87
C LYS A 248 35.43 7.72 13.19
N TYR A 249 35.16 7.97 14.48
CA TYR A 249 34.06 8.82 14.93
C TYR A 249 34.13 10.28 14.48
N PRO A 250 35.31 10.95 14.43
CA PRO A 250 35.39 12.32 13.93
C PRO A 250 35.11 12.47 12.43
N TYR A 251 35.18 11.37 11.66
CA TYR A 251 35.13 11.43 10.19
C TYR A 251 33.87 10.79 9.62
N VAL A 252 33.36 9.71 10.22
CA VAL A 252 32.25 8.96 9.65
C VAL A 252 31.01 9.84 9.50
N VAL A 253 30.47 9.89 8.28
CA VAL A 253 29.22 10.59 8.00
C VAL A 253 28.08 9.58 8.14
N HIS A 254 27.08 9.93 8.94
CA HIS A 254 25.97 9.04 9.25
C HIS A 254 25.00 8.89 8.07
N ALA A 255 24.31 7.75 8.01
CA ALA A 255 23.41 7.40 6.91
C ALA A 255 22.32 8.45 6.67
N ALA A 256 21.70 8.97 7.73
CA ALA A 256 20.70 10.04 7.65
C ALA A 256 21.26 11.31 6.98
N VAL A 257 22.46 11.72 7.36
CA VAL A 257 23.13 12.90 6.79
C VAL A 257 23.46 12.67 5.32
N ASN A 258 23.98 11.49 4.98
CA ASN A 258 24.27 11.13 3.58
C ASN A 258 23.00 11.08 2.72
N ALA A 259 21.88 10.58 3.25
CA ALA A 259 20.60 10.56 2.52
C ALA A 259 20.08 11.98 2.24
N ILE A 260 20.20 12.90 3.21
CA ILE A 260 19.79 14.30 3.07
C ILE A 260 20.72 15.07 2.10
N ALA A 261 22.03 14.82 2.20
CA ALA A 261 23.04 15.49 1.37
C ALA A 261 23.01 15.01 -0.08
N SER A 262 22.70 13.72 -0.29
CA SER A 262 22.70 13.07 -1.61
C SER A 262 21.31 12.95 -2.22
N LYS A 263 20.30 13.67 -1.70
CA LYS A 263 18.97 13.69 -2.28
C LYS A 263 19.00 14.28 -3.71
N PRO A 264 18.32 13.66 -4.68
CA PRO A 264 18.13 14.26 -5.99
C PRO A 264 17.03 15.31 -6.04
N SER A 265 16.03 15.20 -5.16
CA SER A 265 14.91 16.15 -5.11
C SER A 265 15.35 17.51 -4.57
N GLU A 266 14.81 18.58 -5.17
CA GLU A 266 15.01 19.95 -4.69
C GLU A 266 14.46 20.15 -3.28
N SER A 267 13.37 19.44 -2.93
CA SER A 267 12.73 19.50 -1.61
C SER A 267 12.44 18.11 -1.06
N ILE A 268 12.72 17.94 0.23
CA ILE A 268 12.32 16.79 1.04
C ILE A 268 11.56 17.25 2.31
N GLU A 269 10.98 18.45 2.23
CA GLU A 269 10.13 19.00 3.27
C GLU A 269 8.85 18.16 3.39
N GLY A 270 8.46 17.82 4.63
CA GLY A 270 7.26 16.99 4.86
C GLY A 270 7.50 15.48 4.75
N CYS A 271 8.59 15.04 4.12
CA CYS A 271 8.90 13.63 3.91
C CYS A 271 9.08 12.83 5.22
N THR A 272 9.15 11.50 5.05
CA THR A 272 9.47 10.54 6.10
C THR A 272 10.86 9.96 5.88
N ILE A 273 11.68 9.88 6.93
CA ILE A 273 12.97 9.19 6.90
C ILE A 273 12.88 7.85 7.63
N TYR A 274 13.29 6.79 6.96
CA TYR A 274 13.39 5.43 7.43
C TYR A 274 14.85 5.12 7.74
N LEU A 275 15.13 4.67 8.97
CA LEU A 275 16.48 4.42 9.45
C LEU A 275 16.62 3.02 10.02
N THR A 276 17.74 2.39 9.70
CA THR A 276 18.17 1.11 10.29
C THR A 276 18.71 1.25 11.73
N HIS A 277 18.74 2.48 12.24
CA HIS A 277 19.18 2.82 13.57
C HIS A 277 18.42 4.04 14.10
N CYS A 278 18.14 4.10 15.41
CA CYS A 278 17.62 5.32 16.02
C CYS A 278 18.63 6.49 15.84
N PRO A 279 18.20 7.69 15.39
CA PRO A 279 19.11 8.79 15.09
C PRO A 279 19.63 9.49 16.35
N ASP A 280 20.93 9.77 16.38
CA ASP A 280 21.56 10.62 17.39
C ASP A 280 21.18 12.10 17.23
N LYS A 281 21.70 12.94 18.14
CA LYS A 281 21.46 14.39 18.17
C LYS A 281 21.84 15.09 16.85
N ASP A 282 22.92 14.68 16.18
CA ASP A 282 23.46 15.37 15.01
C ASP A 282 22.64 15.01 13.77
N CYS A 283 22.23 13.74 13.65
CA CYS A 283 21.26 13.28 12.68
C CYS A 283 19.92 13.98 12.85
N VAL A 284 19.41 14.09 14.08
CA VAL A 284 18.15 14.79 14.37
C VAL A 284 18.23 16.27 13.95
N GLN A 285 19.33 16.96 14.23
CA GLN A 285 19.51 18.34 13.78
C GLN A 285 19.51 18.44 12.25
N ALA A 286 20.16 17.51 11.54
CA ALA A 286 20.13 17.48 10.07
C ALA A 286 18.72 17.24 9.53
N ILE A 287 17.97 16.28 10.12
CA ILE A 287 16.58 15.95 9.75
C ILE A 287 15.66 17.16 9.92
N ILE A 288 15.79 17.90 11.04
CA ILE A 288 14.99 19.10 11.29
C ILE A 288 15.34 20.22 10.31
N LYS A 289 16.63 20.45 10.03
CA LYS A 289 17.06 21.44 9.03
C LYS A 289 16.55 21.10 7.63
N ALA A 290 16.46 19.81 7.31
CA ALA A 290 15.86 19.30 6.07
C ALA A 290 14.32 19.37 6.06
N LYS A 291 13.69 19.78 7.18
CA LYS A 291 12.24 19.89 7.37
C LYS A 291 11.46 18.59 7.17
N ILE A 292 12.11 17.45 7.40
CA ILE A 292 11.48 16.13 7.45
C ILE A 292 10.57 16.08 8.69
N LYS A 293 9.36 15.53 8.54
CA LYS A 293 8.33 15.58 9.61
C LYS A 293 8.15 14.27 10.37
N LYS A 294 8.60 13.16 9.80
CA LYS A 294 8.42 11.83 10.37
C LYS A 294 9.72 11.02 10.31
N ILE A 295 10.03 10.32 11.39
CA ILE A 295 11.15 9.39 11.53
C ILE A 295 10.57 8.02 11.89
N VAL A 296 10.92 7.03 11.09
CA VAL A 296 10.62 5.62 11.34
C VAL A 296 11.94 4.91 11.45
N TYR A 297 12.20 4.21 12.55
CA TYR A 297 13.46 3.49 12.71
C TYR A 297 13.23 2.04 13.10
N CYS A 298 14.02 1.12 12.55
CA CYS A 298 14.22 -0.19 13.13
C CYS A 298 15.54 -0.19 13.91
N MET A 299 15.61 -1.01 14.96
CA MET A 299 16.85 -1.17 15.73
C MET A 299 17.53 -2.47 15.29
N PHE A 300 18.52 -2.37 14.41
CA PHE A 300 19.51 -3.45 14.24
C PHE A 300 20.55 -3.39 15.36
N THR A 301 20.10 -3.35 16.61
CA THR A 301 20.98 -3.55 17.76
C THR A 301 21.36 -5.01 17.84
N ARG A 302 22.62 -5.28 18.18
CA ARG A 302 22.97 -6.61 18.67
C ARG A 302 22.14 -6.92 19.93
N HIS A 303 21.93 -8.19 20.22
CA HIS A 303 21.27 -8.65 21.46
C HIS A 303 21.98 -8.16 22.75
N ASP A 304 23.15 -7.52 22.69
CA ASP A 304 23.85 -6.93 23.83
C ASP A 304 23.78 -5.39 23.89
N GLU A 305 23.08 -4.72 22.97
CA GLU A 305 22.97 -3.24 22.87
C GLU A 305 21.55 -2.71 23.12
N TYR A 306 20.72 -3.47 23.85
CA TYR A 306 19.35 -3.09 24.21
C TYR A 306 19.21 -1.74 24.95
N GLU A 307 20.29 -1.21 25.51
CA GLU A 307 20.31 0.04 26.28
C GLU A 307 20.54 1.30 25.42
N ARG A 308 20.75 1.19 24.11
CA ARG A 308 21.08 2.36 23.26
C ARG A 308 20.01 3.46 23.26
N GLU A 309 18.73 3.10 23.39
CA GLU A 309 17.63 4.09 23.47
C GLU A 309 17.65 4.92 24.77
N THR A 310 18.48 4.53 25.74
CA THR A 310 18.67 5.17 27.05
C THR A 310 19.98 5.96 27.17
N GLU A 311 20.80 6.02 26.11
CA GLU A 311 22.01 6.86 26.08
C GLU A 311 21.64 8.36 26.10
N ASP A 312 22.50 9.17 26.74
CA ASP A 312 22.26 10.62 26.97
C ASP A 312 22.01 11.40 25.66
N ASP A 313 22.70 11.03 24.58
CA ASP A 313 22.54 11.66 23.27
C ASP A 313 21.17 11.38 22.64
N MET A 314 20.58 10.21 22.91
CA MET A 314 19.24 9.82 22.46
C MET A 314 18.15 10.53 23.26
N GLU A 315 18.36 10.76 24.56
CA GLU A 315 17.44 11.57 25.37
C GLU A 315 17.40 13.03 24.88
N VAL A 316 18.58 13.59 24.57
CA VAL A 316 18.70 14.92 23.97
C VAL A 316 18.01 14.96 22.60
N ALA A 317 18.23 13.94 21.76
CA ALA A 317 17.59 13.82 20.46
C ALA A 317 16.05 13.83 20.57
N LYS A 318 15.47 13.04 21.49
CA LYS A 318 14.01 13.02 21.77
C LYS A 318 13.49 14.40 22.17
N LYS A 319 14.17 15.08 23.09
CA LYS A 319 13.80 16.46 23.54
C LYS A 319 13.83 17.49 22.40
N ILE A 320 14.75 17.34 21.46
CA ILE A 320 14.84 18.20 20.27
C ILE A 320 13.68 17.92 19.31
N LEU A 321 13.37 16.64 19.05
CA LEU A 321 12.28 16.24 18.17
C LEU A 321 10.92 16.72 18.66
N GLU A 322 10.63 16.54 19.96
CA GLU A 322 9.40 16.99 20.61
C GLU A 322 9.16 18.49 20.43
N ARG A 323 10.21 19.32 20.63
CA ARG A 323 10.13 20.79 20.47
C ARG A 323 9.91 21.24 19.03
N ASN A 324 10.28 20.42 18.05
CA ASN A 324 10.15 20.74 16.63
C ASN A 324 8.96 20.04 15.96
N ALA A 325 8.08 19.40 16.75
CA ALA A 325 6.91 18.66 16.28
C ALA A 325 7.25 17.60 15.19
N VAL A 326 8.44 17.01 15.27
CA VAL A 326 8.84 15.89 14.39
C VAL A 326 8.43 14.59 15.05
N LYS A 327 7.62 13.78 14.36
CA LYS A 327 7.14 12.51 14.89
C LYS A 327 8.22 11.45 14.74
N ILE A 328 8.53 10.73 15.80
CA ILE A 328 9.42 9.57 15.77
C ILE A 328 8.68 8.33 16.28
N ARG A 329 8.87 7.19 15.60
CA ARG A 329 8.39 5.91 16.09
C ARG A 329 9.32 4.77 15.70
N LYS A 330 9.33 3.74 16.54
CA LYS A 330 9.97 2.47 16.25
C LYS A 330 9.09 1.67 15.29
N PHE A 331 9.70 1.07 14.28
CA PHE A 331 9.04 0.17 13.35
C PHE A 331 8.68 -1.13 14.08
N LYS A 332 7.42 -1.57 13.95
CA LYS A 332 6.84 -2.62 14.80
C LYS A 332 7.31 -4.03 14.44
N ASN A 333 7.58 -4.29 13.16
CA ASN A 333 7.93 -5.62 12.70
C ASN A 333 9.36 -5.97 13.14
N GLU A 334 9.52 -6.92 14.06
CA GLU A 334 10.83 -7.36 14.57
C GLU A 334 11.68 -8.07 13.50
N ASN A 335 11.02 -8.57 12.45
CA ASN A 335 11.63 -9.15 11.25
C ASN A 335 11.88 -8.11 10.15
N ALA A 336 11.86 -6.81 10.46
CA ALA A 336 12.20 -5.76 9.50
C ALA A 336 13.50 -6.06 8.76
N GLY A 337 13.46 -6.01 7.42
CA GLY A 337 14.57 -6.41 6.58
C GLY A 337 14.65 -7.90 6.26
N GLY A 338 13.89 -8.79 6.90
CA GLY A 338 13.86 -10.23 6.59
C GLY A 338 15.25 -10.84 6.41
N GLN A 339 15.51 -11.42 5.24
CA GLN A 339 16.83 -11.96 4.86
C GLN A 339 17.94 -10.91 4.75
N LEU A 340 17.60 -9.63 4.50
CA LEU A 340 18.56 -8.52 4.48
C LEU A 340 19.16 -8.30 5.87
N LYS A 341 18.40 -8.51 6.95
CA LYS A 341 18.91 -8.49 8.34
C LYS A 341 20.05 -9.50 8.51
N ASP A 342 19.81 -10.73 8.07
CA ASP A 342 20.80 -11.82 8.14
C ASP A 342 22.02 -11.53 7.25
N ARG A 343 21.84 -10.82 6.14
CA ARG A 343 22.96 -10.35 5.30
C ARG A 343 23.76 -9.26 6.01
N ILE A 344 23.10 -8.27 6.63
CA ILE A 344 23.75 -7.21 7.41
C ILE A 344 24.55 -7.82 8.57
N ASP A 345 23.97 -8.79 9.28
CA ASP A 345 24.62 -9.47 10.40
C ASP A 345 25.79 -10.36 9.96
N ARG A 346 25.80 -10.85 8.70
CA ARG A 346 26.96 -11.54 8.11
C ARG A 346 28.11 -10.60 7.76
N ILE A 347 27.82 -9.37 7.31
CA ILE A 347 28.85 -8.34 7.07
C ILE A 347 29.53 -7.94 8.37
N ARG A 348 28.78 -7.92 9.48
CA ARG A 348 29.31 -7.63 10.82
C ARG A 348 30.19 -8.81 11.28
N PRO A 349 31.50 -8.63 11.55
CA PRO A 349 32.27 -9.66 12.21
C PRO A 349 31.63 -9.96 13.57
N ARG A 350 31.61 -11.23 14.00
CA ARG A 350 31.14 -11.65 15.33
C ARG A 350 32.06 -11.09 16.43
N TYR A 351 31.91 -9.79 16.74
CA TYR A 351 32.53 -9.18 17.90
C TYR A 351 31.67 -9.50 19.12
N THR A 352 32.08 -10.53 19.86
CA THR A 352 31.52 -10.80 21.18
C THR A 352 31.93 -9.69 22.15
N LYS A 353 31.20 -9.53 23.26
CA LYS A 353 31.54 -8.61 24.36
C LYS A 353 33.01 -8.78 24.81
N LYS A 354 33.51 -10.01 24.78
CA LYS A 354 34.91 -10.39 25.06
C LYS A 354 35.94 -9.70 24.14
N ASN A 355 35.61 -9.46 22.87
CA ASN A 355 36.48 -8.75 21.93
C ASN A 355 36.45 -7.22 22.12
N LYS A 356 35.39 -6.66 22.72
CA LYS A 356 35.31 -5.23 23.09
C LYS A 356 36.28 -4.95 24.25
N ASP A 357 36.34 -5.85 25.24
CA ASP A 357 37.25 -5.74 26.40
C ASP A 357 38.73 -5.98 26.03
N GLU A 358 39.00 -6.83 25.03
CA GLU A 358 40.35 -7.06 24.48
C GLU A 358 40.79 -6.00 23.44
N CYS A 359 39.96 -4.97 23.17
CA CYS A 359 40.26 -3.84 22.28
C CYS A 359 40.65 -4.21 20.84
N LYS A 360 40.13 -5.32 20.31
CA LYS A 360 40.51 -5.84 18.97
C LYS A 360 39.71 -5.21 17.83
N TRP A 361 39.40 -3.91 17.83
CA TRP A 361 38.53 -3.31 16.79
C TRP A 361 39.07 -3.49 15.36
N PRO A 362 38.20 -3.70 14.36
CA PRO A 362 38.61 -3.81 12.97
C PRO A 362 39.20 -2.47 12.49
N THR A 363 40.32 -2.54 11.79
CA THR A 363 41.02 -1.36 11.26
C THR A 363 40.76 -1.15 9.77
N GLU A 364 40.35 -2.19 9.06
CA GLU A 364 40.01 -2.17 7.63
C GLU A 364 38.49 -2.07 7.42
N SER A 365 38.09 -1.58 6.24
CA SER A 365 36.70 -1.56 5.79
C SER A 365 36.12 -2.97 5.64
N ALA A 366 34.79 -3.09 5.74
CA ALA A 366 34.08 -4.32 5.39
C ALA A 366 34.39 -4.76 3.94
N LYS A 367 34.46 -6.08 3.71
CA LYS A 367 34.79 -6.67 2.38
C LYS A 367 33.55 -7.16 1.63
N ASP A 368 32.49 -7.53 2.34
CA ASP A 368 31.28 -8.15 1.77
C ASP A 368 30.15 -7.14 1.50
N PHE A 369 30.49 -5.90 1.15
CA PHE A 369 29.48 -4.89 0.76
C PHE A 369 28.99 -5.14 -0.67
N ILE A 370 27.72 -4.84 -0.93
CA ILE A 370 27.12 -5.11 -2.24
C ILE A 370 27.60 -4.13 -3.32
N PRO A 371 27.88 -4.58 -4.57
CA PRO A 371 28.17 -3.69 -5.70
C PRO A 371 27.01 -2.75 -6.03
N TRP A 372 27.30 -1.69 -6.81
CA TRP A 372 26.28 -0.69 -7.18
C TRP A 372 25.19 -1.29 -8.05
N GLU A 373 25.56 -2.12 -9.02
CA GLU A 373 24.64 -2.70 -9.98
C GLU A 373 23.65 -3.64 -9.29
N THR A 374 24.15 -4.48 -8.38
CA THR A 374 23.33 -5.33 -7.50
C THR A 374 22.42 -4.48 -6.62
N PHE A 375 22.96 -3.42 -6.00
CA PHE A 375 22.18 -2.55 -5.13
C PHE A 375 20.99 -1.90 -5.83
N PHE A 376 21.18 -1.33 -7.01
CA PHE A 376 20.09 -0.69 -7.75
C PHE A 376 19.11 -1.69 -8.35
N MET A 377 19.58 -2.87 -8.79
CA MET A 377 18.68 -3.93 -9.23
C MET A 377 17.84 -4.49 -8.07
N GLU A 378 18.42 -4.65 -6.87
CA GLU A 378 17.66 -5.07 -5.69
C GLU A 378 16.58 -4.04 -5.30
N ILE A 379 16.79 -2.74 -5.52
CA ILE A 379 15.73 -1.73 -5.36
C ILE A 379 14.60 -1.92 -6.40
N ALA A 380 14.94 -2.22 -7.65
CA ALA A 380 13.95 -2.53 -8.68
C ALA A 380 13.16 -3.81 -8.32
N LEU A 381 13.82 -4.84 -7.78
CA LEU A 381 13.18 -6.07 -7.30
C LEU A 381 12.26 -5.83 -6.09
N LEU A 382 12.68 -5.02 -5.11
CA LEU A 382 11.80 -4.60 -4.01
C LEU A 382 10.59 -3.82 -4.52
N SER A 383 10.76 -3.03 -5.59
CA SER A 383 9.67 -2.28 -6.20
C SER A 383 8.72 -3.21 -6.96
N LYS A 384 9.24 -4.26 -7.62
CA LYS A 384 8.43 -5.31 -8.28
C LYS A 384 7.43 -5.96 -7.32
N GLU A 385 7.82 -6.19 -6.06
CA GLU A 385 6.94 -6.77 -5.02
C GLU A 385 5.72 -5.89 -4.68
N ARG A 386 5.70 -4.62 -5.10
CA ARG A 386 4.57 -3.71 -4.92
C ARG A 386 3.50 -3.83 -6.01
N SER A 387 3.79 -4.52 -7.12
CA SER A 387 2.80 -4.74 -8.17
C SER A 387 1.69 -5.67 -7.67
N ALA A 388 0.44 -5.22 -7.74
CA ALA A 388 -0.74 -6.02 -7.43
C ALA A 388 -1.01 -7.13 -8.47
N HIS A 389 -0.41 -7.03 -9.66
CA HIS A 389 -0.61 -8.01 -10.72
C HIS A 389 -0.08 -9.39 -10.33
N SER A 390 -0.88 -10.43 -10.55
CA SER A 390 -0.59 -11.81 -10.14
C SER A 390 0.44 -12.53 -11.01
N GLU A 391 0.42 -12.30 -12.32
CA GLU A 391 1.29 -13.03 -13.28
C GLU A 391 2.55 -12.27 -13.72
N TYR A 392 2.45 -10.97 -13.97
CA TYR A 392 3.52 -10.13 -14.49
C TYR A 392 3.84 -8.97 -13.53
N GLN A 393 4.72 -9.22 -12.57
CA GLN A 393 5.25 -8.17 -11.71
C GLN A 393 6.57 -7.64 -12.28
N VAL A 394 6.66 -6.32 -12.45
CA VAL A 394 7.83 -5.62 -12.97
C VAL A 394 8.13 -4.44 -12.07
N GLY A 395 9.41 -4.21 -11.79
CA GLY A 395 9.90 -3.07 -11.04
C GLY A 395 11.02 -2.35 -11.78
N ALA A 396 11.16 -1.05 -11.49
CA ALA A 396 12.12 -0.16 -12.13
C ALA A 396 12.76 0.79 -11.10
N CYS A 397 14.01 1.17 -11.33
CA CYS A 397 14.77 2.12 -10.53
C CYS A 397 15.63 2.99 -11.46
N VAL A 398 15.44 4.30 -11.42
CA VAL A 398 16.22 5.26 -12.22
C VAL A 398 17.34 5.86 -11.37
N VAL A 399 18.56 5.84 -11.92
CA VAL A 399 19.77 6.20 -11.18
C VAL A 399 20.55 7.27 -11.92
N SER A 400 20.93 8.33 -11.22
CA SER A 400 21.75 9.42 -11.77
C SER A 400 23.19 8.99 -12.02
N PRO A 401 23.95 9.71 -12.86
CA PRO A 401 25.39 9.50 -13.01
C PRO A 401 26.17 9.59 -11.69
N LYS A 402 25.64 10.33 -10.70
CA LYS A 402 26.20 10.46 -9.35
C LYS A 402 25.79 9.31 -8.42
N LYS A 403 25.17 8.25 -8.95
CA LYS A 403 24.72 7.06 -8.20
C LYS A 403 23.64 7.39 -7.15
N GLN A 404 22.77 8.34 -7.47
CA GLN A 404 21.59 8.70 -6.67
C GLN A 404 20.35 8.05 -7.28
N VAL A 405 19.50 7.43 -6.47
CA VAL A 405 18.18 6.94 -6.93
C VAL A 405 17.26 8.12 -7.10
N LEU A 406 16.83 8.39 -8.33
CA LEU A 406 15.94 9.49 -8.70
C LEU A 406 14.47 9.11 -8.53
N ALA A 407 14.15 7.87 -8.87
CA ALA A 407 12.78 7.38 -8.96
C ALA A 407 12.74 5.86 -8.83
N VAL A 408 11.60 5.37 -8.36
CA VAL A 408 11.24 3.96 -8.41
C VAL A 408 9.89 3.79 -9.08
N GLY A 409 9.69 2.66 -9.73
CA GLY A 409 8.45 2.33 -10.41
C GLY A 409 8.12 0.85 -10.27
N TYR A 410 6.84 0.55 -10.37
CA TYR A 410 6.29 -0.79 -10.43
C TYR A 410 5.05 -0.72 -11.32
N ASN A 411 4.71 -1.83 -11.95
CA ASN A 411 3.52 -1.86 -12.79
C ASN A 411 2.25 -1.88 -11.94
N ALA A 412 1.30 -1.05 -12.33
CA ALA A 412 0.00 -0.88 -11.66
C ALA A 412 -0.96 -0.17 -12.62
N TYR A 413 -2.24 -0.18 -12.30
CA TYR A 413 -3.20 0.70 -12.95
C TYR A 413 -2.84 2.18 -12.74
N PRO A 414 -3.19 3.07 -13.69
CA PRO A 414 -3.07 4.50 -13.50
C PRO A 414 -3.79 4.96 -12.22
N GLU A 415 -3.18 5.90 -11.48
CA GLU A 415 -3.61 6.27 -10.12
C GLU A 415 -5.03 6.84 -10.00
N ASP A 416 -5.64 7.33 -11.10
CA ASP A 416 -7.01 7.88 -11.10
C ASP A 416 -8.03 6.94 -11.77
N MET A 417 -7.65 5.72 -12.12
CA MET A 417 -8.54 4.77 -12.79
C MET A 417 -9.44 4.05 -11.77
N ILE A 418 -10.76 4.23 -11.89
CA ILE A 418 -11.77 3.58 -11.05
C ILE A 418 -12.21 2.27 -11.71
N HIS A 419 -12.09 1.15 -11.00
CA HIS A 419 -12.32 -0.20 -11.54
C HIS A 419 -13.80 -0.57 -11.79
N GLU A 420 -14.76 0.19 -11.27
CA GLU A 420 -16.20 -0.15 -11.32
C GLU A 420 -16.75 -0.28 -12.75
N GLU A 421 -16.13 0.33 -13.76
CA GLU A 421 -16.56 0.22 -15.17
C GLU A 421 -15.95 -1.00 -15.91
N THR A 422 -15.02 -1.72 -15.30
CA THR A 422 -14.29 -2.82 -15.96
C THR A 422 -14.80 -4.22 -15.59
N GLU A 423 -15.66 -4.34 -14.57
CA GLU A 423 -16.14 -5.66 -14.11
C GLU A 423 -17.12 -6.33 -15.09
N ASP A 424 -17.73 -5.57 -16.01
CA ASP A 424 -18.61 -6.12 -17.05
C ASP A 424 -17.83 -6.78 -18.21
N GLU A 425 -16.50 -6.62 -18.26
CA GLU A 425 -15.61 -7.20 -19.29
C GLU A 425 -14.79 -8.39 -18.75
N LYS A 426 -15.30 -9.11 -17.75
CA LYS A 426 -14.72 -10.40 -17.27
C LYS A 426 -14.92 -11.55 -18.26
N LYS A 427 -14.55 -11.36 -19.53
CA LYS A 427 -14.40 -12.40 -20.53
C LYS A 427 -13.17 -12.11 -21.39
N ASP A 428 -12.15 -12.91 -21.14
CA ASP A 428 -10.92 -13.12 -21.92
C ASP A 428 -9.67 -12.41 -21.36
N ASN A 429 -8.74 -13.24 -20.86
CA ASN A 429 -7.47 -12.94 -20.17
C ASN A 429 -6.42 -12.15 -21.02
N GLU A 430 -6.82 -11.33 -21.99
CA GLU A 430 -5.89 -10.47 -22.78
C GLU A 430 -6.10 -8.97 -22.52
N GLU A 431 -7.33 -8.52 -22.19
CA GLU A 431 -7.66 -7.09 -22.07
C GLU A 431 -7.14 -6.43 -20.77
N GLU A 432 -6.98 -7.20 -19.69
CA GLU A 432 -6.50 -6.68 -18.40
C GLU A 432 -5.08 -6.10 -18.48
N SER A 433 -4.26 -6.60 -19.42
CA SER A 433 -2.88 -6.16 -19.60
C SER A 433 -2.74 -4.77 -20.25
N GLU A 434 -3.76 -4.29 -20.97
CA GLU A 434 -3.68 -3.04 -21.75
C GLU A 434 -3.80 -1.79 -20.88
N TYR A 435 -4.50 -1.91 -19.75
CA TYR A 435 -4.74 -0.81 -18.82
C TYR A 435 -3.60 -0.60 -17.83
N ILE A 436 -2.68 -1.56 -17.72
CA ILE A 436 -1.60 -1.53 -16.74
C ILE A 436 -0.48 -0.64 -17.25
N SER A 437 -0.13 0.38 -16.45
CA SER A 437 1.07 1.16 -16.70
C SER A 437 2.30 0.34 -16.34
N HIS A 438 3.27 0.22 -17.25
CA HIS A 438 4.51 -0.49 -16.96
C HIS A 438 5.38 0.29 -15.96
N ALA A 439 6.23 -0.42 -15.21
CA ALA A 439 7.08 0.15 -14.18
C ALA A 439 7.98 1.30 -14.68
N GLU A 440 8.46 1.22 -15.92
CA GLU A 440 9.31 2.24 -16.54
C GLU A 440 8.59 3.58 -16.67
N TYR A 441 7.28 3.59 -16.97
CA TYR A 441 6.52 4.84 -17.06
C TYR A 441 6.45 5.53 -15.71
N LYS A 442 6.11 4.80 -14.64
CA LYS A 442 6.04 5.38 -13.29
C LYS A 442 7.39 5.95 -12.85
N ALA A 443 8.48 5.22 -13.13
CA ALA A 443 9.83 5.67 -12.78
C ALA A 443 10.30 6.89 -13.62
N ILE A 444 9.89 7.01 -14.88
CA ILE A 444 10.33 8.08 -15.78
C ILE A 444 9.46 9.34 -15.69
N LEU A 445 8.14 9.16 -15.66
CA LEU A 445 7.16 10.26 -15.72
C LEU A 445 6.86 10.85 -14.34
N GLY A 446 7.01 10.07 -13.27
CA GLY A 446 6.62 10.46 -11.92
C GLY A 446 7.58 11.43 -11.22
N ILE A 447 8.56 12.04 -11.91
CA ILE A 447 9.64 12.77 -11.24
C ILE A 447 9.96 14.19 -11.74
N SER A 448 10.43 14.98 -10.78
CA SER A 448 11.28 16.16 -10.93
C SER A 448 12.48 15.94 -9.99
N PRO A 449 13.73 15.73 -10.47
CA PRO A 449 14.37 16.29 -11.67
C PRO A 449 14.41 15.38 -12.92
N SER A 450 14.96 15.88 -14.02
CA SER A 450 15.10 15.17 -15.31
C SER A 450 15.91 13.86 -15.21
N VAL A 451 15.46 12.82 -15.92
CA VAL A 451 16.17 11.54 -16.09
C VAL A 451 17.25 11.56 -17.19
N GLN A 452 17.54 12.72 -17.79
CA GLN A 452 18.55 12.84 -18.84
C GLN A 452 19.92 12.34 -18.35
N GLY A 453 20.53 11.43 -19.12
CA GLY A 453 21.85 10.88 -18.80
C GLY A 453 21.83 9.77 -17.74
N CYS A 454 20.66 9.39 -17.23
CA CYS A 454 20.54 8.40 -16.18
C CYS A 454 20.61 6.95 -16.71
N THR A 455 20.79 6.02 -15.78
CA THR A 455 20.70 4.57 -16.01
C THR A 455 19.37 4.07 -15.46
N LEU A 456 18.65 3.26 -16.25
CA LEU A 456 17.45 2.55 -15.82
C LEU A 456 17.81 1.12 -15.41
N TYR A 457 17.49 0.75 -14.19
CA TYR A 457 17.47 -0.64 -13.73
C TYR A 457 16.04 -1.14 -13.80
N VAL A 458 15.80 -2.28 -14.43
CA VAL A 458 14.45 -2.82 -14.62
C VAL A 458 14.46 -4.34 -14.50
N THR A 459 13.47 -4.92 -13.84
CA THR A 459 13.47 -6.38 -13.59
C THR A 459 13.19 -7.19 -14.85
N GLN A 460 12.60 -6.58 -15.88
CA GLN A 460 12.29 -7.22 -17.15
C GLN A 460 12.71 -6.32 -18.33
N TYR A 461 13.18 -6.92 -19.43
CA TYR A 461 13.59 -6.18 -20.62
C TYR A 461 12.44 -5.27 -21.12
N PRO A 462 12.69 -3.98 -21.43
CA PRO A 462 11.62 -3.07 -21.80
C PRO A 462 10.89 -3.47 -23.08
N CYS A 463 9.56 -3.31 -23.11
CA CYS A 463 8.77 -3.47 -24.34
C CYS A 463 9.03 -2.31 -25.34
N HIS A 464 8.53 -2.41 -26.58
CA HIS A 464 8.78 -1.35 -27.58
C HIS A 464 8.22 0.02 -27.22
N MET A 465 7.14 0.08 -26.43
CA MET A 465 6.56 1.35 -25.97
C MET A 465 7.43 1.97 -24.89
N CYS A 466 7.85 1.18 -23.90
CA CYS A 466 8.80 1.62 -22.88
C CYS A 466 10.14 2.04 -23.50
N ALA A 467 10.64 1.32 -24.50
CA ALA A 467 11.86 1.68 -25.22
C ALA A 467 11.82 3.07 -25.86
N LYS A 468 10.66 3.46 -26.43
CA LYS A 468 10.47 4.82 -26.98
C LYS A 468 10.59 5.86 -25.87
N VAL A 469 9.93 5.64 -24.73
CA VAL A 469 9.95 6.57 -23.58
C VAL A 469 11.33 6.66 -22.95
N ILE A 470 12.04 5.53 -22.78
CA ILE A 470 13.41 5.47 -22.30
C ILE A 470 14.32 6.35 -23.15
N VAL A 471 14.28 6.17 -24.48
CA VAL A 471 15.11 6.97 -25.40
C VAL A 471 14.72 8.44 -25.40
N GLN A 472 13.41 8.73 -25.43
CA GLN A 472 12.89 10.10 -25.54
C GLN A 472 13.11 10.92 -24.26
N SER A 473 13.08 10.27 -23.09
CA SER A 473 13.38 10.87 -21.79
C SER A 473 14.87 11.11 -21.56
N GLY A 474 15.72 10.54 -22.41
CA GLY A 474 17.16 10.79 -22.41
C GLY A 474 17.98 9.88 -21.51
N ILE A 475 17.41 8.76 -21.05
CA ILE A 475 18.12 7.68 -20.38
C ILE A 475 19.19 7.13 -21.34
N ARG A 476 20.38 6.84 -20.81
CA ARG A 476 21.54 6.46 -21.63
C ARG A 476 21.98 5.02 -21.46
N GLU A 477 21.53 4.36 -20.39
CA GLU A 477 21.89 2.98 -20.11
C GLU A 477 20.68 2.24 -19.54
N VAL A 478 20.51 0.99 -19.96
CA VAL A 478 19.47 0.08 -19.45
C VAL A 478 20.13 -1.18 -18.92
N ILE A 479 19.91 -1.47 -17.65
CA ILE A 479 20.33 -2.69 -16.99
C ILE A 479 19.08 -3.49 -16.63
N TYR A 480 18.99 -4.72 -17.12
CA TYR A 480 17.80 -5.55 -16.97
C TYR A 480 18.11 -6.92 -16.34
N ASP A 481 17.15 -7.54 -15.65
CA ASP A 481 17.36 -8.88 -15.06
C ASP A 481 16.86 -10.01 -15.97
N GLU A 482 15.58 -9.99 -16.33
CA GLU A 482 14.95 -11.03 -17.15
C GLU A 482 14.73 -10.58 -18.60
N ASP A 483 14.90 -11.50 -19.56
CA ASP A 483 14.75 -11.21 -21.00
C ASP A 483 13.29 -10.92 -21.41
N GLY A 484 12.31 -11.23 -20.55
CA GLY A 484 10.88 -11.07 -20.81
C GLY A 484 10.39 -11.84 -22.03
N GLY A 485 9.47 -11.25 -22.79
CA GLY A 485 8.92 -11.80 -24.04
C GLY A 485 9.89 -11.77 -25.22
N TRP A 486 11.14 -12.19 -25.06
CA TRP A 486 12.25 -11.96 -25.99
C TRP A 486 11.95 -12.22 -27.48
N LYS A 487 11.18 -13.28 -27.79
CA LYS A 487 10.82 -13.67 -29.15
C LYS A 487 9.62 -12.90 -29.75
N GLN A 488 8.87 -12.17 -28.93
CA GLN A 488 7.68 -11.45 -29.37
C GLN A 488 8.07 -10.22 -30.23
N PRO A 489 7.23 -9.82 -31.20
CA PRO A 489 7.48 -8.65 -32.06
C PRO A 489 7.74 -7.35 -31.30
N SER A 490 7.07 -7.16 -30.16
CA SER A 490 7.29 -6.02 -29.26
C SER A 490 8.75 -5.95 -28.78
N TYR A 491 9.33 -7.06 -28.33
CA TYR A 491 10.70 -7.09 -27.81
C TYR A 491 11.74 -7.04 -28.94
N ILE A 492 11.44 -7.61 -30.12
CA ILE A 492 12.28 -7.44 -31.32
C ILE A 492 12.39 -5.96 -31.70
N SER A 493 11.26 -5.26 -31.72
CA SER A 493 11.21 -3.82 -32.02
C SER A 493 11.92 -3.01 -30.93
N SER A 494 11.72 -3.35 -29.66
CA SER A 494 12.42 -2.75 -28.52
C SER A 494 13.93 -2.85 -28.66
N ARG A 495 14.48 -4.05 -28.91
CA ARG A 495 15.92 -4.25 -29.13
C ARG A 495 16.45 -3.41 -30.27
N LYS A 496 15.69 -3.31 -31.38
CA LYS A 496 16.09 -2.47 -32.51
C LYS A 496 16.15 -1.00 -32.11
N ILE A 497 15.14 -0.50 -31.39
CA ILE A 497 15.09 0.89 -30.88
C ILE A 497 16.26 1.14 -29.94
N LEU A 498 16.36 0.38 -28.85
CA LEU A 498 17.37 0.59 -27.82
C LEU A 498 18.78 0.44 -28.40
N THR A 499 19.06 -0.61 -29.18
CA THR A 499 20.39 -0.82 -29.77
C THR A 499 20.78 0.28 -30.74
N THR A 500 19.83 0.78 -31.54
CA THR A 500 20.12 1.85 -32.51
C THR A 500 20.34 3.19 -31.83
N CYS A 501 19.59 3.49 -30.76
CA CYS A 501 19.60 4.79 -30.11
C CYS A 501 20.61 4.89 -28.96
N LEU A 502 20.88 3.80 -28.24
CA LEU A 502 21.78 3.76 -27.08
C LEU A 502 23.10 3.05 -27.37
N GLY A 503 23.17 2.16 -28.37
CA GLY A 503 24.30 1.25 -28.57
C GLY A 503 24.17 -0.05 -27.74
N THR A 504 24.73 -1.16 -28.25
CA THR A 504 24.66 -2.47 -27.57
C THR A 504 25.37 -2.48 -26.22
N GLU A 505 26.42 -1.69 -26.07
CA GLU A 505 27.26 -1.58 -24.88
C GLU A 505 26.55 -0.96 -23.68
N ASN A 506 25.47 -0.22 -23.93
CA ASN A 506 24.67 0.46 -22.91
C ASN A 506 23.40 -0.32 -22.55
N ILE A 507 23.28 -1.57 -23.01
CA ILE A 507 22.13 -2.45 -22.73
C ILE A 507 22.67 -3.75 -22.16
N ASN A 508 22.61 -3.89 -20.84
CA ASN A 508 23.31 -4.96 -20.14
C ASN A 508 22.33 -5.81 -19.31
N ASN A 509 22.47 -7.13 -19.37
CA ASN A 509 21.80 -8.00 -18.40
C ASN A 509 22.58 -7.97 -17.07
N ILE A 510 21.91 -7.86 -15.92
CA ILE A 510 22.56 -7.81 -14.60
C ILE A 510 23.49 -9.01 -14.35
N ARG A 511 23.16 -10.19 -14.88
CA ARG A 511 23.96 -11.43 -14.75
C ARG A 511 25.31 -11.33 -15.46
N SER A 512 25.49 -10.36 -16.35
CA SER A 512 26.81 -10.07 -16.95
C SER A 512 27.78 -9.44 -15.95
N TYR A 513 27.27 -8.80 -14.89
CA TYR A 513 28.08 -8.24 -13.81
C TYR A 513 28.49 -9.29 -12.77
N ASP A 514 27.63 -10.27 -12.50
CA ASP A 514 27.97 -11.40 -11.63
C ASP A 514 29.16 -12.21 -12.15
N LYS A 515 29.28 -12.36 -13.47
CA LYS A 515 30.42 -13.05 -14.12
C LYS A 515 31.73 -12.27 -14.05
N LYS A 516 31.70 -10.97 -13.77
CA LYS A 516 32.90 -10.13 -13.58
C LYS A 516 33.41 -10.13 -12.14
N LEU A 517 32.65 -10.71 -11.21
CA LEU A 517 32.96 -10.80 -9.78
C LEU A 517 33.52 -12.16 -9.35
N VAL A 518 33.67 -13.12 -10.30
CA VAL A 518 34.25 -14.46 -10.08
C VAL A 518 35.67 -14.54 -10.63
#